data_AF-A0A1Y4AQY5-F1
#
_entry.id   AF-A0A1Y4AQY5-F1
#
_cell.length_a   1.000
_cell.length_b   1.000
_cell.length_c   1.000
_cell.angle_alpha   90.00
_cell.angle_beta   90.00
_cell.angle_gamma   90.00
#
_symmetry.space_group_name_H-M   'P 1'
#
loop_
_entity.id
_entity.type
_entity.pdbx_description
1 polymer ?
#
loop_
_entity_poly.entity_id
_entity_poly.type
_entity_poly.pdbx_seq_one_letter_code
_entity_poly.pdbx_strand_id
1 'polypeptide(L)' 'MAKRNSKTAAQQCRFYEVDNIFEYMVETYINGNFSTFREMYKELCKDARKDFIDFLLSEVEPVYWREILKETI' A
#
# COMPACT_ATOMS: atom_id res chain seq x y z
N MET A 1 -19.15 12.95 -3.45
CA MET A 1 -18.81 11.92 -4.46
C MET A 1 -18.38 10.67 -3.71
N ALA A 2 -18.97 9.51 -3.98
CA ALA A 2 -18.54 8.27 -3.32
C ALA A 2 -17.10 7.94 -3.76
N LYS A 3 -16.18 7.81 -2.78
CA LYS A 3 -14.77 7.49 -3.03
C LYS A 3 -14.74 6.10 -3.70
N ARG A 4 -14.40 6.05 -4.99
CA ARG A 4 -14.31 4.80 -5.76
C ARG A 4 -13.03 4.08 -5.37
N ASN A 5 -13.16 3.06 -4.53
CA ASN A 5 -12.09 2.15 -4.16
C ASN A 5 -11.87 1.17 -5.32
N SER A 6 -10.82 1.39 -6.12
CA SER A 6 -10.31 0.48 -7.17
C SER A 6 -9.18 1.17 -7.95
N LYS A 7 -8.20 1.74 -7.26
CA LYS A 7 -7.08 2.46 -7.87
C LYS A 7 -5.97 1.51 -8.28
N THR A 8 -5.41 1.70 -9.47
CA THR A 8 -4.18 1.01 -9.87
C THR A 8 -2.97 1.66 -9.18
N ALA A 9 -1.84 0.95 -9.14
CA ALA A 9 -0.59 1.51 -8.60
C ALA A 9 -0.21 2.83 -9.29
N ALA A 10 -0.24 2.86 -10.63
CA ALA A 10 0.06 4.07 -11.41
C ALA A 10 -0.89 5.24 -11.11
N GLN A 11 -2.17 4.99 -10.82
CA GLN A 11 -3.10 6.05 -10.42
C GLN A 11 -2.74 6.61 -9.04
N GLN A 12 -2.33 5.75 -8.12
CA GLN A 12 -1.88 6.18 -6.80
C GLN A 12 -0.56 6.93 -6.85
N CYS A 13 0.43 6.48 -7.64
CA CYS A 13 1.68 7.21 -7.90
C CYS A 13 1.42 8.65 -8.34
N ARG A 14 0.50 8.84 -9.29
CA ARG A 14 0.12 10.20 -9.75
C ARG A 14 -0.61 11.03 -8.69
N PHE A 15 -1.38 10.40 -7.81
CA PHE A 15 -2.15 11.11 -6.78
C PHE A 15 -1.25 11.56 -5.62
N TYR A 16 -0.33 10.71 -5.20
CA TYR A 16 0.62 11.00 -4.12
C TYR A 16 1.92 11.66 -4.62
N GLU A 17 2.08 11.82 -5.94
CA GLU A 17 3.28 12.38 -6.58
C GLU A 17 4.57 11.62 -6.22
N VAL A 18 4.49 10.28 -6.26
CA VAL A 18 5.59 9.37 -5.95
C VAL A 18 5.89 8.43 -7.12
N ASP A 19 7.14 8.02 -7.26
CA ASP A 19 7.56 7.09 -8.31
C ASP A 19 7.10 5.65 -8.02
N ASN A 20 7.17 5.22 -6.76
CA ASN A 20 6.74 3.91 -6.30
C ASN A 20 5.75 4.03 -5.13
N ILE A 21 4.48 3.76 -5.41
CA ILE A 21 3.45 3.81 -4.37
C ILE A 21 3.65 2.75 -3.28
N PHE A 22 4.20 1.57 -3.59
CA PHE A 22 4.34 0.50 -2.61
C PHE A 22 5.43 0.81 -1.58
N GLU A 23 6.54 1.40 -2.03
CA GLU A 23 7.57 1.95 -1.14
C GLU A 23 6.97 3.01 -0.22
N TYR A 24 6.23 3.98 -0.79
CA TYR A 24 5.55 5.00 0.01
C TYR A 24 4.55 4.41 1.02
N MET A 25 3.81 3.35 0.66
CA MET A 25 2.92 2.65 1.60
C MET A 25 3.69 2.01 2.76
N VAL A 26 4.81 1.34 2.48
CA VAL A 26 5.65 0.71 3.50
C VAL A 26 6.27 1.75 4.42
N GLU A 27 6.82 2.83 3.88
CA GLU A 27 7.35 3.95 4.65
C GLU A 27 6.26 4.60 5.52
N THR A 28 5.05 4.78 4.98
CA THR A 28 3.90 5.28 5.74
C THR A 28 3.61 4.39 6.94
N TYR A 29 3.66 3.07 6.77
CA TYR A 29 3.50 2.11 7.87
C TYR A 29 4.65 2.21 8.89
N ILE A 30 5.90 2.21 8.42
CA ILE A 30 7.10 2.28 9.29
C ILE A 30 7.12 3.56 10.12
N ASN A 31 6.65 4.66 9.55
CA ASN A 31 6.51 5.95 10.24
C ASN A 31 5.35 5.98 11.25
N GLY A 32 4.62 4.87 11.43
CA GLY A 32 3.53 4.74 12.39
C GLY A 32 2.19 5.29 11.91
N ASN A 33 2.06 5.70 10.65
CA ASN A 33 0.84 6.27 10.08
C ASN A 33 -0.13 5.16 9.62
N PHE A 34 -0.52 4.29 10.55
CA PHE A 34 -1.29 3.07 10.27
C PHE A 34 -2.67 3.34 9.65
N SER A 35 -3.37 4.39 10.07
CA SER A 35 -4.66 4.77 9.49
C SER A 35 -4.53 5.10 8.01
N THR A 36 -3.51 5.89 7.65
CA THR A 36 -3.23 6.29 6.27
C THR A 36 -2.87 5.07 5.43
N PHE A 37 -2.00 4.20 5.94
CA PHE A 37 -1.66 2.94 5.28
C PHE A 37 -2.91 2.10 4.96
N ARG A 38 -3.80 1.89 5.95
CA ARG A 38 -5.04 1.11 5.76
C ARG A 38 -5.96 1.75 4.72
N GLU A 39 -6.05 3.07 4.68
CA GLU A 39 -6.84 3.78 3.67
C GLU A 39 -6.26 3.58 2.27
N MET A 40 -4.94 3.77 2.10
CA MET A 40 -4.25 3.54 0.84
C MET A 40 -4.47 2.10 0.34
N TYR A 41 -4.29 1.10 1.21
CA TYR A 41 -4.51 -0.29 0.85
C TYR A 41 -5.97 -0.58 0.45
N LYS A 42 -6.95 -0.01 1.16
CA LYS A 42 -8.37 -0.16 0.82
C LYS A 42 -8.73 0.44 -0.53
N GLU A 43 -8.06 1.52 -0.92
CA GLU A 43 -8.27 2.17 -2.22
C GLU A 43 -7.74 1.36 -3.40
N LEU A 44 -6.72 0.51 -3.19
CA LEU A 44 -6.14 -0.33 -4.25
C LEU A 44 -7.18 -1.27 -4.87
N CYS A 45 -7.11 -1.42 -6.20
CA CYS A 45 -7.83 -2.47 -6.91
C CYS A 45 -7.26 -3.86 -6.57
N LYS A 46 -8.00 -4.91 -6.92
CA LYS A 46 -7.63 -6.30 -6.60
C LYS A 46 -6.23 -6.68 -7.10
N ASP A 47 -5.87 -6.26 -8.30
CA ASP A 47 -4.57 -6.60 -8.88
C ASP A 47 -3.45 -5.82 -8.20
N ALA A 48 -3.62 -4.51 -7.97
CA ALA A 48 -2.64 -3.70 -7.24
C ALA A 48 -2.43 -4.18 -5.79
N ARG A 49 -3.45 -4.77 -5.15
CA ARG A 49 -3.27 -5.41 -3.84
C ARG A 49 -2.36 -6.64 -3.92
N LYS A 50 -2.51 -7.48 -4.95
CA LYS A 50 -1.61 -8.63 -5.14
C LYS A 50 -0.19 -8.15 -5.42
N ASP A 51 -0.03 -7.17 -6.31
CA ASP A 51 1.26 -6.57 -6.63
C ASP A 51 1.93 -6.00 -5.36
N PHE A 52 1.15 -5.38 -4.47
CA PHE A 52 1.65 -4.90 -3.18
C PHE A 52 2.12 -6.05 -2.27
N ILE A 53 1.38 -7.16 -2.19
CA ILE A 53 1.80 -8.33 -1.41
C ILE A 53 3.07 -8.94 -1.99
N ASP A 54 3.16 -9.07 -3.32
CA ASP A 54 4.35 -9.58 -3.99
C ASP A 54 5.58 -8.69 -3.72
N PHE A 55 5.42 -7.37 -3.84
CA PHE A 55 6.44 -6.38 -3.48
C PHE A 55 6.85 -6.47 -2.01
N LEU A 56 5.88 -6.59 -1.09
CA LEU A 56 6.14 -6.71 0.34
C LEU A 56 7.05 -7.91 0.63
N LEU A 57 6.78 -9.05 0.00
CA LEU A 57 7.53 -10.29 0.24
C LEU A 57 8.85 -10.37 -0.55
N SER A 58 9.08 -9.51 -1.54
CA SER A 58 10.32 -9.51 -2.33
C SER A 58 11.30 -8.40 -1.93
N GLU A 59 10.81 -7.19 -1.67
CA GLU A 59 11.65 -5.99 -1.51
C GLU A 59 11.74 -5.48 -0.06
N VAL A 60 10.78 -5.80 0.81
CA VAL A 60 10.73 -5.25 2.17
C VAL A 60 11.43 -6.18 3.16
N GLU A 61 12.08 -5.62 4.17
CA GLU A 61 12.71 -6.41 5.22
C GLU A 61 11.70 -7.34 5.95
N PRO A 62 12.02 -8.63 6.14
CA PRO A 62 11.10 -9.61 6.73
C PRO A 62 10.54 -9.28 8.11
N VAL A 63 11.22 -8.42 8.87
CA VAL A 63 10.77 -7.98 10.20
C VAL A 63 9.42 -7.26 10.17
N TYR A 64 9.08 -6.61 9.04
CA TYR A 64 7.84 -5.84 8.91
C TYR A 64 6.68 -6.65 8.33
N TRP A 65 6.94 -7.78 7.67
CA TRP A 65 5.93 -8.51 6.88
C TRP A 65 4.70 -8.87 7.69
N ARG A 66 4.91 -9.48 8.85
CA ARG A 66 3.80 -9.98 9.68
C ARG A 66 2.86 -8.87 10.10
N GLU A 67 3.41 -7.75 10.56
CA GLU A 67 2.60 -6.66 11.09
C GLU A 67 1.95 -5.85 9.97
N ILE A 68 2.63 -5.65 8.83
CA ILE A 68 2.01 -5.05 7.63
C ILE A 68 0.85 -5.93 7.14
N LEU A 69 1.03 -7.24 7.03
CA LEU A 69 -0.02 -8.15 6.56
C LEU A 69 -1.27 -8.12 7.45
N LYS A 70 -1.12 -8.04 8.78
CA LYS A 70 -2.27 -7.93 9.70
C LYS A 70 -3.13 -6.69 9.42
N GLU A 71 -2.52 -5.60 8.96
CA GLU A 71 -3.22 -4.36 8.65
C GLU A 71 -3.96 -4.39 7.30
N THR A 72 -3.72 -5.42 6.49
CA THR A 72 -4.33 -5.61 5.16
C THR A 72 -5.56 -6.53 5.16
N ILE A 73 -5.94 -7.08 6.33
CA ILE A 73 -7.07 -8.01 6.52
C ILE A 73 -8.37 -7.23 6.76
#